data_AF-A0A967WRG8-F1
#
_entry.id   AF-A0A967WRG8-F1
#
_cell.length_a   1.000
_cell.length_b   1.000
_cell.length_c   1.000
_cell.angle_alpha   90.00
_cell.angle_beta   90.00
_cell.angle_gamma   90.00
#
_symmetry.space_group_name_H-M   'P 1'
#
loop_
_entity.id
_entity.type
_entity.pdbx_description
1 polymer ?
#
loop_
_entity_poly.entity_id
_entity_poly.type
_entity_poly.pdbx_seq_one_letter_code
_entity_poly.pdbx_strand_id
1 'polypeptide(L)' 'MEVEKSIAYVQGRGNAVERARLGSILWGEPPPEEALQALAARQGPDGGFAYWTPQV' A
#
# COMPACT_ATOMS: atom_id res chain seq x y z
N MET A 1 -16.10 1.45 15.85
CA MET A 1 -15.47 0.55 14.86
C MET A 1 -14.02 1.01 14.75
N GLU A 2 -13.03 0.14 14.65
CA GLU A 2 -11.61 0.58 14.71
C GLU A 2 -11.09 1.19 13.38
N VAL A 3 -11.98 1.47 12.42
CA VAL A 3 -11.62 1.88 11.05
C VAL A 3 -10.96 3.26 11.04
N GLU A 4 -11.47 4.22 11.80
CA GLU A 4 -10.87 5.57 11.89
C GLU A 4 -9.43 5.50 12.43
N LYS A 5 -9.17 4.61 13.39
CA LYS A 5 -7.82 4.37 13.91
C LYS A 5 -6.92 3.70 12.87
N SER A 6 -7.44 2.74 12.10
CA SER A 6 -6.70 2.12 10.99
C SER A 6 -6.35 3.12 9.89
N ILE A 7 -7.29 4.01 9.53
CA ILE A 7 -7.07 5.10 8.58
C ILE A 7 -5.97 6.02 9.09
N ALA A 8 -6.08 6.50 10.34
CA ALA A 8 -5.09 7.38 10.95
C ALA A 8 -3.70 6.73 11.04
N TYR A 9 -3.64 5.42 11.34
CA TYR A 9 -2.39 4.67 11.36
C TYR A 9 -1.71 4.66 9.99
N VAL A 10 -2.44 4.32 8.92
CA VAL A 10 -1.87 4.27 7.56
C VAL A 10 -1.49 5.68 7.08
N GLN A 11 -2.27 6.70 7.39
CA GLN A 11 -1.93 8.10 7.07
C GLN A 11 -0.63 8.54 7.77
N GLY A 12 -0.43 8.19 9.04
CA GLY A 12 0.73 8.64 9.82
C GLY A 12 1.98 7.77 9.72
N ARG A 13 1.83 6.47 9.44
CA ARG A 13 2.92 5.47 9.47
C ARG A 13 3.11 4.72 8.15
N GLY A 14 2.11 4.71 7.27
CA GLY A 14 2.16 3.93 6.04
C GLY A 14 3.16 4.50 5.03
N ASN A 15 3.75 3.63 4.22
CA ASN A 15 4.60 4.02 3.10
C ASN A 15 3.78 4.58 1.92
N ALA A 16 4.46 5.09 0.88
CA ALA A 16 3.81 5.69 -0.30
C ALA A 16 2.78 4.76 -0.95
N VAL A 17 3.07 3.46 -1.07
CA VAL A 17 2.17 2.46 -1.65
C VAL A 17 0.94 2.24 -0.76
N GLU A 18 1.12 2.15 0.55
CA GLU A 18 0.03 1.95 1.52
C GLU A 18 -0.91 3.15 1.56
N ARG A 19 -0.37 4.37 1.58
CA ARG A 19 -1.17 5.60 1.54
C ARG A 19 -1.92 5.74 0.21
N ALA A 20 -1.28 5.45 -0.91
CA ALA A 20 -1.92 5.45 -2.23
C ALA A 20 -3.05 4.41 -2.32
N ARG A 21 -2.83 3.21 -1.78
CA ARG A 21 -3.86 2.16 -1.71
C ARG A 21 -5.04 2.61 -0.85
N LEU A 22 -4.79 3.24 0.29
CA LEU A 22 -5.85 3.78 1.13
C LEU A 22 -6.67 4.84 0.40
N GLY A 23 -6.02 5.78 -0.30
CA GLY A 23 -6.70 6.83 -1.07
C GLY A 23 -7.57 6.28 -2.20
N SER A 24 -7.05 5.28 -2.92
CA SER A 24 -7.81 4.56 -3.95
C SER A 24 -9.05 3.85 -3.37
N ILE A 25 -8.93 3.18 -2.22
CA ILE A 25 -10.04 2.47 -1.57
C ILE A 25 -11.13 3.45 -1.10
N LEU A 26 -10.75 4.56 -0.47
CA LEU A 26 -11.70 5.47 0.16
C LEU A 26 -12.33 6.46 -0.83
N TRP A 27 -11.56 6.90 -1.84
CA TRP A 27 -11.93 8.03 -2.68
C TRP A 27 -11.74 7.78 -4.18
N GLY A 28 -11.26 6.60 -4.59
CA GLY A 28 -10.99 6.31 -6.00
C GLY A 28 -9.84 7.12 -6.59
N GLU A 29 -8.97 7.66 -5.73
CA GLU A 29 -7.85 8.49 -6.17
C GLU A 29 -6.83 7.68 -7.00
N PRO A 30 -6.29 8.26 -8.09
CA PRO A 30 -5.18 7.66 -8.80
C PRO A 30 -3.94 7.67 -7.91
N PRO A 31 -3.11 6.61 -7.95
CA PRO A 31 -1.88 6.57 -7.16
C PRO A 31 -0.89 7.65 -7.67
N PRO A 32 -0.18 8.35 -6.78
CA PRO A 32 0.87 9.28 -7.19
C PRO A 32 2.08 8.51 -7.77
N GLU A 33 2.85 9.20 -8.61
CA GLU A 33 4.03 8.62 -9.28
C GLU A 33 5.04 8.01 -8.29
N GLU A 34 5.23 8.62 -7.12
CA GLU A 34 6.12 8.08 -6.07
C GLU A 34 5.70 6.68 -5.60
N ALA A 35 4.39 6.40 -5.56
CA ALA A 35 3.86 5.12 -5.12
C ALA A 35 4.02 4.09 -6.24
N LEU A 36 3.88 4.49 -7.51
CA LEU A 36 4.12 3.62 -8.66
C LEU A 36 5.59 3.21 -8.73
N GLN A 37 6.52 4.16 -8.57
CA GLN A 37 7.96 3.89 -8.56
C GLN A 37 8.37 2.99 -7.38
N ALA A 38 7.86 3.29 -6.19
CA ALA A 38 8.11 2.47 -5.00
C ALA A 38 7.55 1.05 -5.13
N LEU A 39 6.41 0.90 -5.82
CA LEU A 39 5.82 -0.42 -6.11
C LEU A 39 6.66 -1.17 -7.14
N ALA A 40 7.03 -0.53 -8.26
CA ALA A 40 7.85 -1.14 -9.30
C ALA A 40 9.20 -1.65 -8.75
N ALA A 41 9.82 -0.92 -7.82
CA ALA A 41 11.05 -1.33 -7.16
C ALA A 41 10.91 -2.60 -6.29
N ARG A 42 9.69 -3.03 -5.96
CA ARG A 42 9.41 -4.26 -5.20
C ARG A 42 9.08 -5.46 -6.09
N GLN A 43 8.95 -5.26 -7.39
CA GLN A 43 8.65 -6.33 -8.33
C GLN A 43 9.87 -7.24 -8.50
N GLY A 44 9.67 -8.55 -8.35
CA GLY A 44 10.68 -9.56 -8.60
C GLY A 44 11.01 -9.71 -10.09
N PRO A 45 12.13 -10.38 -10.43
CA PRO A 45 12.53 -10.59 -11.84
C PRO A 45 11.53 -11.44 -12.64
N ASP A 46 10.66 -12.20 -11.97
CA ASP A 46 9.56 -12.96 -12.53
C ASP A 46 8.26 -12.15 -12.69
N GLY A 47 8.29 -10.86 -12.35
CA GLY A 47 7.12 -9.99 -12.33
C GLY A 47 6.26 -10.11 -11.07
N GLY A 48 6.65 -10.96 -10.11
CA GLY A 48 5.90 -11.22 -8.88
C GLY A 48 6.09 -10.17 -7.79
N PHE A 49 5.26 -10.24 -6.76
CA PHE A 49 5.40 -9.45 -5.53
C PHE A 49 5.43 -10.39 -4.33
N ALA A 50 6.38 -10.18 -3.42
CA ALA A 50 6.42 -10.93 -2.18
C ALA A 50 5.18 -10.64 -1.32
N TYR A 51 4.62 -11.69 -0.74
CA TYR A 51 3.55 -11.60 0.25
C TYR A 51 3.90 -12.49 1.43
N TRP A 52 3.37 -12.14 2.61
CA TRP A 52 3.58 -12.94 3.80
C TRP A 52 2.63 -14.15 3.81
N THR A 53 3.18 -15.33 4.11
CA THR A 53 2.41 -16.54 4.42
C THR A 53 2.66 -16.93 5.87
N PRO A 54 1.62 -17.21 6.67
CA PRO A 54 1.81 -17.80 7.99
C PRO A 54 2.53 -19.14 7.84
N GLN A 55 3.59 -19.35 8.61
CA GLN A 55 4.15 -20.69 8.79
C GLN A 55 3.26 -21.42 9.80
N VAL A 56 2.75 -22.58 9.38
CA VAL A 56 1.94 -23.49 10.20
C VAL A 56 2.76 -24.16 11.29
#